data_AF-A0A533Z9R7-F1
#
_entry.id   AF-A0A533Z9R7-F1
#
_cell.length_a   1.000
_cell.length_b   1.000
_cell.length_c   1.000
_cell.angle_alpha   90.00
_cell.angle_beta   90.00
_cell.angle_gamma   90.00
#
_symmetry.space_group_name_H-M   'P 1'
#
loop_
_entity.id
_entity.type
_entity.pdbx_description
1 polymer ?
#
loop_
_entity_poly.entity_id
_entity_poly.type
_entity_poly.pdbx_seq_one_letter_code
_entity_poly.pdbx_strand_id
1 'polypeptide(L)' 'MSPSFFIDRPIFAAVLSIIIVVVGLVSLEALPIAQFPEITPPVVQIEADYPGASAEVIADSVARPIEVQLPGIDNLLYYS' A
#
# COMPACT_ATOMS: atom_id res chain seq x y z
N MET A 1 21.36 5.76 28.53
CA MET A 1 21.90 4.43 28.89
C MET A 1 23.35 4.41 28.43
N SER A 2 24.31 4.54 29.36
CA SER A 2 25.73 4.65 29.02
C SER A 2 26.31 3.27 28.67
N PRO A 3 27.33 3.20 27.79
CA PRO A 3 28.01 1.93 27.43
C PRO A 3 28.51 1.15 28.65
N SER A 4 28.86 1.84 29.74
CA SER A 4 29.30 1.23 31.00
C SER A 4 28.31 0.22 31.57
N PHE A 5 27.00 0.48 31.47
CA PHE A 5 25.97 -0.43 32.01
C PHE A 5 26.02 -1.83 31.38
N PHE A 6 26.32 -1.91 30.08
CA PHE A 6 26.42 -3.18 29.36
C PHE A 6 27.76 -3.88 29.62
N ILE A 7 28.82 -3.12 29.87
CA ILE A 7 30.14 -3.64 30.25
C ILE A 7 30.07 -4.27 31.64
N ASP A 8 29.40 -3.61 32.59
CA ASP A 8 29.26 -4.07 33.97
C ASP A 8 28.28 -5.27 34.10
N ARG A 9 27.44 -5.50 33.10
CA ARG A 9 26.44 -6.58 33.06
C ARG A 9 26.49 -7.37 31.75
N PRO A 10 27.54 -8.19 31.53
CA PRO A 10 27.76 -8.91 30.27
C PRO A 10 26.64 -9.90 29.94
N ILE A 11 26.02 -10.52 30.95
CA ILE A 11 24.88 -11.44 30.76
C ILE A 11 23.66 -10.69 30.19
N PHE A 12 23.39 -9.47 30.69
CA PHE A 12 22.28 -8.67 30.17
C PHE A 12 22.50 -8.26 28.71
N ALA A 13 23.73 -7.86 28.37
CA ALA A 13 24.10 -7.54 27.00
C ALA A 13 23.93 -8.75 26.05
N ALA A 14 24.36 -9.94 26.48
CA ALA A 14 24.21 -11.17 25.70
C ALA A 14 22.74 -11.55 25.48
N VAL A 15 21.91 -11.47 26.52
CA VAL A 15 20.46 -11.75 26.39
C VAL A 15 19.80 -10.77 25.42
N LEU A 16 20.11 -9.47 25.53
CA LEU A 16 19.58 -8.47 24.60
C LEU A 16 19.98 -8.76 23.15
N SER A 17 21.25 -9.12 22.92
CA SER A 17 21.73 -9.51 21.59
C SER A 17 20.97 -10.71 21.03
N ILE A 18 20.74 -11.75 21.85
CA ILE A 18 19.96 -12.93 21.44
C ILE A 18 18.53 -12.53 21.08
N ILE A 19 17.87 -11.67 21.87
CA ILE A 19 16.51 -11.20 21.57
C ILE A 19 16.47 -10.49 20.22
N ILE A 20 17.44 -9.60 19.94
CA ILE A 20 17.51 -8.88 18.66
C ILE A 20 17.66 -9.86 17.49
N VAL A 21 18.53 -10.87 17.62
CA VAL A 21 18.73 -11.89 16.58
C VAL A 21 17.47 -12.71 16.36
N VAL A 22 16.83 -13.19 17.42
CA VAL A 22 15.60 -14.00 17.33
C VAL A 22 14.47 -13.21 16.68
N VAL A 23 14.26 -11.95 17.09
CA VAL A 23 13.25 -11.07 16.47
C VAL A 23 13.57 -10.83 14.99
N GLY A 24 14.85 -10.62 14.66
CA GLY A 24 15.30 -10.47 13.28
C GLY A 24 14.99 -11.71 12.44
N LEU A 25 15.29 -12.91 12.95
CA LEU A 25 15.02 -14.17 12.28
C LEU A 25 13.53 -14.39 12.02
N VAL A 26 12.67 -14.13 13.02
CA VAL A 26 11.21 -14.22 12.84
C VAL A 26 10.70 -13.19 11.81
N SER A 27 11.28 -12.00 11.79
CA SER A 27 10.88 -10.94 10.85
C SER A 27 11.22 -11.30 9.40
N LEU A 28 12.28 -12.08 9.15
CA LEU A 28 12.64 -12.53 7.80
C LEU A 28 11.55 -13.41 7.17
N GLU A 29 10.89 -14.25 7.97
CA GLU A 29 9.79 -15.10 7.49
C GLU A 29 8.50 -14.30 7.26
N ALA A 30 8.29 -13.23 8.03
CA ALA A 30 7.11 -12.37 7.94
C ALA A 30 7.21 -11.30 6.83
N LEU A 31 8.41 -11.03 6.31
CA LEU A 31 8.61 -9.94 5.35
C LEU A 31 8.14 -10.36 3.95
N PRO A 32 7.24 -9.58 3.31
CA PRO A 32 6.81 -9.87 1.95
C PRO A 32 7.97 -9.68 0.97
N ILE A 33 8.10 -10.61 0.03
CA ILE A 33 9.11 -10.55 -1.04
C ILE A 33 8.45 -9.90 -2.25
N ALA A 34 8.96 -8.74 -2.67
CA ALA A 34 8.54 -8.03 -3.88
C ALA A 34 9.76 -7.63 -4.71
N GLN A 35 9.64 -7.68 -6.05
CA GLN A 35 10.74 -7.31 -6.96
C GLN A 35 10.97 -5.79 -6.99
N PHE A 36 9.88 -5.03 -6.88
CA PHE A 36 9.87 -3.58 -6.79
C PHE A 36 8.84 -3.16 -5.75
N PRO A 37 9.04 -2.02 -5.05
CA PRO A 37 7.98 -1.43 -4.26
C PRO A 37 6.81 -0.98 -5.15
N GLU A 38 5.60 -0.95 -4.60
CA GLU A 38 4.43 -0.39 -5.29
C GLU A 38 4.58 1.14 -5.41
N ILE A 39 5.12 1.58 -6.54
CA ILE A 39 5.32 3.00 -6.87
C ILE A 39 4.25 3.55 -7.83
N THR A 40 3.43 2.67 -8.41
CA THR A 40 2.36 3.07 -9.32
C THR A 40 1.14 3.53 -8.54
N PRO A 41 0.51 4.65 -8.92
CA PRO A 41 -0.76 5.06 -8.33
C PRO A 41 -1.82 3.96 -8.47
N PRO A 42 -2.69 3.78 -7.46
CA PRO A 42 -3.80 2.84 -7.58
C PRO A 42 -4.78 3.32 -8.65
N VAL A 43 -5.26 2.39 -9.49
CA VAL A 43 -6.24 2.66 -10.55
C VAL A 43 -7.53 1.90 -10.22
N VAL A 44 -8.66 2.58 -10.36
CA VAL A 44 -10.00 1.99 -10.23
C VAL A 44 -10.65 1.95 -11.61
N GLN A 45 -11.16 0.79 -11.99
CA GLN A 45 -11.84 0.59 -13.28
C GLN A 45 -13.36 0.54 -13.06
N ILE A 46 -14.10 1.31 -13.84
CA ILE A 46 -15.57 1.35 -13.82
C ILE A 46 -16.06 0.78 -15.15
N GLU A 47 -16.83 -0.30 -15.10
CA GLU A 47 -17.41 -0.96 -16.27
C GLU A 47 -18.93 -0.84 -16.22
N ALA A 48 -19.54 -0.48 -17.35
CA ALA A 48 -20.99 -0.37 -17.49
C ALA A 48 -21.41 -0.80 -18.89
N ASP A 49 -22.44 -1.64 -18.96
CA ASP A 49 -22.99 -2.15 -20.21
C ASP A 49 -24.30 -1.44 -20.54
N TYR A 50 -24.38 -0.84 -21.73
CA TYR A 50 -25.63 -0.32 -22.28
C TYR A 50 -25.88 -0.85 -23.71
N PRO A 51 -26.46 -2.07 -23.84
CA PRO A 51 -26.63 -2.73 -25.13
C PRO A 51 -27.56 -1.95 -26.07
N GLY A 52 -27.16 -1.84 -27.33
CA GLY A 52 -27.97 -1.19 -28.38
C GLY A 52 -27.88 0.34 -28.41
N ALA A 53 -27.12 0.96 -27.50
CA ALA A 53 -26.79 2.38 -27.57
C ALA A 53 -25.58 2.63 -28.48
N SER A 54 -25.57 3.76 -29.18
CA SER A 54 -24.37 4.22 -29.90
C SER A 54 -23.33 4.76 -28.92
N ALA A 55 -22.06 4.85 -29.35
CA ALA A 55 -20.99 5.38 -28.52
C ALA A 55 -21.30 6.78 -27.95
N GLU A 56 -21.93 7.65 -28.75
CA GLU A 56 -22.35 8.98 -28.33
C GLU A 56 -23.39 8.93 -27.20
N VAL A 57 -24.37 8.02 -27.32
CA VAL A 57 -25.41 7.86 -26.30
C VAL A 57 -24.81 7.32 -25.00
N ILE A 58 -23.85 6.38 -25.07
CA ILE A 58 -23.17 5.83 -23.89
C ILE A 58 -22.35 6.91 -23.18
N ALA A 59 -21.60 7.73 -23.93
CA ALA A 59 -20.82 8.83 -23.37
C ALA A 59 -21.71 9.82 -22.61
N ASP A 60 -22.84 10.19 -23.21
CA ASP A 60 -23.74 11.20 -22.68
C ASP A 60 -24.60 10.73 -21.51
N SER A 61 -25.06 9.48 -21.57
CA SER A 61 -26.05 8.95 -20.62
C SER A 61 -25.47 8.07 -19.53
N VAL A 62 -24.25 7.54 -19.71
CA VAL A 62 -23.58 6.65 -18.75
C VAL A 62 -22.30 7.28 -18.23
N ALA A 63 -21.34 7.62 -19.10
CA ALA A 63 -20.03 8.12 -18.66
C ALA A 63 -20.14 9.50 -17.99
N ARG A 64 -20.80 10.48 -18.63
CA ARG A 64 -20.90 11.85 -18.12
C ARG A 64 -21.56 11.94 -16.72
N PRO A 65 -22.68 11.24 -16.42
CA PRO A 65 -23.22 11.24 -15.06
C PRO A 65 -22.29 10.64 -14.00
N ILE A 66 -21.45 9.67 -14.38
CA ILE A 66 -20.45 9.07 -13.49
C ILE A 66 -19.34 10.09 -13.21
N GLU A 67 -18.80 10.72 -14.25
CA GLU A 67 -17.74 11.74 -14.13
C GLU A 67 -18.13 12.92 -13.24
N VAL A 68 -19.38 13.39 -13.33
CA VAL A 68 -19.89 14.48 -12.49
C VAL A 68 -19.92 14.11 -11.00
N GLN A 69 -19.96 12.82 -10.67
CA GLN A 69 -19.98 12.32 -9.29
C GLN A 69 -18.57 12.03 -8.74
N LEU A 70 -17.52 12.01 -9.57
CA LEU A 70 -16.14 11.78 -9.14
C LEU A 70 -15.51 12.90 -8.29
N PRO A 71 -15.84 14.20 -8.46
CA PRO A 71 -15.32 15.26 -7.61
C PRO A 71 -15.74 15.03 -6.15
N GLY A 72 -14.78 14.69 -5.30
CA GLY A 72 -15.03 14.31 -3.90
C GLY A 72 -14.28 13.05 -3.46
N ILE A 73 -13.65 12.33 -4.41
CA ILE A 73 -12.74 11.24 -4.10
C ILE A 73 -11.39 11.81 -3.66
N ASP A 74 -10.97 11.48 -2.44
CA ASP A 74 -9.66 11.83 -1.93
C ASP A 74 -8.55 11.25 -2.82
N ASN A 75 -7.51 12.05 -3.08
CA ASN A 75 -6.33 11.63 -3.84
C ASN A 75 -6.58 11.22 -5.32
N LEU A 76 -7.69 11.64 -5.93
CA LEU A 76 -7.94 11.45 -7.36
C LEU A 76 -7.02 12.37 -8.19
N LEU A 77 -6.11 11.77 -8.97
CA LEU A 77 -5.18 12.51 -9.84
C LEU A 77 -5.79 12.86 -11.19
N TYR A 78 -6.46 11.90 -11.82
CA TYR A 78 -7.09 12.03 -13.12
C TYR A 78 -8.18 10.97 -13.31
N TYR A 79 -9.09 11.24 -14.23
CA TYR A 79 -10.06 10.31 -14.79
C TYR A 79 -10.19 10.61 -16.29
N SER A 80 -10.57 9.62 -17.10
CA SER A 80 -10.63 9.70 -18.56
C SER A 80 -11.87 9.03 -19.11
#